data_AF-Q0B9J8-F1
#
_entry.id   AF-Q0B9J8-F1
#
_cell.length_a   1.000
_cell.length_b   1.000
_cell.length_c   1.000
_cell.angle_alpha   90.00
_cell.angle_beta   90.00
_cell.angle_gamma   90.00
#
_symmetry.space_group_name_H-M   'P 1'
#
loop_
_entity.id
_entity.type
_entity.pdbx_description
1 polymer ?
#
loop_
_entity_poly.entity_id
_entity_poly.type
_entity_poly.pdbx_seq_one_letter_code
_entity_poly.pdbx_strand_id
1 'polypeptide(L)'
;MSITTQPESTLGTPRSPTAGIRRAPWLSRMAIVAAACALSACALSPGMSYRAPAARDANARVSADASGSGGLDGVQNVSSEDLIEITPAFVAQQHSGQRADVDAEIRQLFGKPRPYAIGPGDVLGIVVWDHPELNLPTTQTTGGGDGVGASSVATGYTVDANGNVQFAYAGLVHVAGLTEAQARALLTKRLGEYVRKPQIALRVQTYRSKRVYLDGEVRTPGLQIVNDMPMTLPEAIDRAGGFTPTADRSQVAVTRGDRTVNVSLPALIAAGVNPSNILLRDGDLVRVRAASDAKVFVLGEVSRPATLTLTDGRMSLGEALGDTGGVSQYTSDARQVFVVRRGPDNRPRVYHLDGSSPASFALADQFPLQRRDVVFVDASSLVRWSRVVNLLIPSSAQGALTARAISP
;
A
#
# COMPACT_ATOMS: atom_id res chain seq x y z
N MET A 1 -17.63 -34.20 97.43
CA MET A 1 -18.79 -33.28 97.53
C MET A 1 -19.21 -32.98 96.09
N SER A 2 -20.35 -33.39 95.55
CA SER A 2 -21.55 -33.99 96.12
C SER A 2 -22.24 -34.83 95.04
N ILE A 3 -22.82 -35.94 95.49
CA ILE A 3 -23.73 -36.84 94.77
C ILE A 3 -25.11 -36.16 94.69
N THR A 4 -25.89 -36.36 93.61
CA THR A 4 -27.38 -36.44 93.62
C THR A 4 -27.93 -36.87 92.24
N THR A 5 -28.36 -38.14 92.19
CA THR A 5 -29.60 -38.74 91.65
C THR A 5 -30.53 -38.03 90.62
N GLN A 6 -30.79 -38.79 89.53
CA GLN A 6 -32.02 -39.12 88.72
C GLN A 6 -33.44 -38.66 89.18
N PRO A 7 -34.57 -38.86 88.41
CA PRO A 7 -34.81 -39.39 87.03
C PRO A 7 -35.88 -38.63 86.16
N GLU A 8 -36.18 -39.22 84.98
CA GLU A 8 -37.46 -39.22 84.20
C GLU A 8 -37.92 -38.01 83.37
N SER A 9 -38.01 -38.21 82.05
CA SER A 9 -39.29 -38.13 81.32
C SER A 9 -39.20 -38.76 79.94
N THR A 10 -40.10 -39.71 79.71
CA THR A 10 -40.43 -40.35 78.44
C THR A 10 -41.23 -39.39 77.54
N LEU A 11 -40.83 -39.20 76.28
CA LEU A 11 -41.79 -38.85 75.23
C LEU A 11 -41.31 -39.41 73.88
N GLY A 12 -42.07 -40.37 73.36
CA GLY A 12 -41.82 -40.97 72.05
C GLY A 12 -42.13 -39.99 70.91
N THR A 13 -41.40 -40.13 69.80
CA THR A 13 -41.79 -39.62 68.49
C THR A 13 -41.39 -40.62 67.39
N PRO A 14 -42.18 -40.70 66.31
CA PRO A 14 -42.26 -41.88 65.45
C PRO A 14 -41.14 -41.99 64.41
N ARG A 15 -40.79 -43.25 64.10
CA ARG A 15 -39.98 -43.64 62.93
C ARG A 15 -40.69 -43.23 61.63
N SER A 16 -40.02 -42.43 60.80
CA SER A 16 -40.34 -42.26 59.38
C SER A 16 -39.52 -43.25 58.53
N PRO A 17 -40.07 -43.74 57.41
CA PRO A 17 -39.46 -44.82 56.65
C PRO A 17 -38.32 -44.33 55.76
N THR A 18 -37.23 -45.11 55.73
CA THR A 18 -36.14 -44.99 54.75
C THR A 18 -36.67 -45.28 53.34
N ALA A 19 -36.85 -44.22 52.54
CA ALA A 19 -37.10 -44.34 51.11
C ALA A 19 -35.79 -44.69 50.39
N GLY A 20 -35.68 -45.95 49.93
CA GLY A 20 -34.61 -46.40 49.07
C GLY A 20 -34.68 -45.71 47.71
N ILE A 21 -33.73 -44.83 47.43
CA ILE A 21 -33.57 -44.18 46.11
C ILE A 21 -33.03 -45.22 45.14
N ARG A 22 -33.92 -45.85 44.36
CA ARG A 22 -33.55 -46.57 43.14
C ARG A 22 -32.98 -45.54 42.14
N ARG A 23 -31.66 -45.50 42.02
CA ARG A 23 -30.98 -44.71 40.96
C ARG A 23 -31.35 -45.31 39.61
N ALA A 24 -32.23 -44.64 38.89
CA ALA A 24 -32.67 -45.07 37.59
C ALA A 24 -31.54 -44.84 36.56
N PRO A 25 -31.00 -45.88 35.90
CA PRO A 25 -29.81 -45.80 35.04
C PRO A 25 -30.02 -44.99 33.75
N TRP A 26 -31.25 -44.55 33.47
CA TRP A 26 -31.55 -43.68 32.34
C TRP A 26 -31.14 -42.22 32.60
N LEU A 27 -31.17 -41.74 33.85
CA LEU A 27 -30.77 -40.38 34.21
C LEU A 27 -29.26 -40.17 34.05
N SER A 28 -28.45 -41.18 34.38
CA SER A 28 -26.99 -41.13 34.14
C SER A 28 -26.66 -41.19 32.65
N ARG A 29 -27.42 -41.97 31.86
CA ARG A 29 -27.26 -42.02 30.40
C ARG A 29 -27.68 -40.71 29.72
N MET A 30 -28.78 -40.08 30.16
CA MET A 30 -29.19 -38.76 29.67
C MET A 30 -28.18 -37.66 30.04
N ALA A 31 -27.58 -37.73 31.23
CA ALA A 31 -26.52 -36.79 31.63
C ALA A 31 -25.26 -36.93 30.76
N ILE A 32 -24.87 -38.16 30.38
CA ILE A 32 -23.74 -38.41 29.48
C ILE A 32 -24.04 -37.92 28.07
N VAL A 33 -25.27 -38.15 27.56
CA VAL A 33 -25.70 -37.64 26.24
C VAL A 33 -25.78 -36.11 26.23
N ALA A 34 -26.30 -35.49 27.29
CA ALA A 34 -26.34 -34.04 27.41
C ALA A 34 -24.93 -33.42 27.51
N ALA A 35 -24.00 -34.07 28.24
CA ALA A 35 -22.60 -33.65 28.29
C ALA A 35 -21.91 -33.80 26.94
N ALA A 36 -22.17 -34.89 26.20
CA ALA A 36 -21.65 -35.11 24.86
C ALA A 36 -22.20 -34.07 23.87
N CYS A 37 -23.49 -33.76 23.91
CA CYS A 37 -24.10 -32.70 23.08
C CYS A 37 -23.58 -31.30 23.43
N ALA A 38 -23.33 -31.02 24.72
CA ALA A 38 -22.75 -29.75 25.15
C ALA A 38 -21.30 -29.57 24.69
N LEU A 39 -20.52 -30.66 24.64
CA LEU A 39 -19.15 -30.68 24.10
C LEU A 39 -19.14 -30.48 22.58
N SER A 40 -20.10 -31.06 21.85
CA SER A 40 -20.24 -30.88 20.39
C SER A 40 -20.64 -29.46 19.99
N ALA A 41 -21.42 -28.77 20.84
CA ALA A 41 -21.86 -27.40 20.60
C ALA A 41 -20.73 -26.34 20.75
N CYS A 42 -19.59 -26.70 21.34
CA CYS A 42 -18.42 -25.82 21.47
C CYS A 42 -17.74 -25.48 20.12
N ALA A 43 -18.13 -26.15 19.03
CA ALA A 43 -17.60 -25.87 17.69
C ALA A 43 -18.29 -24.69 16.97
N LEU A 44 -19.32 -24.08 17.54
CA LEU A 44 -20.03 -22.92 16.96
C LEU A 44 -19.98 -21.69 17.89
N SER A 45 -18.78 -21.15 18.13
CA SER A 45 -18.64 -19.85 18.79
C SER A 45 -18.85 -18.69 17.80
N PRO A 46 -19.64 -17.66 18.11
CA PRO A 46 -19.73 -16.44 17.30
C PRO A 46 -18.39 -15.69 17.26
N GLY A 47 -17.92 -15.33 16.06
CA GLY A 47 -16.69 -14.57 15.84
C GLY A 47 -15.92 -15.03 14.60
N MET A 48 -15.06 -14.16 14.06
CA MET A 48 -14.14 -14.56 12.99
C MET A 48 -13.03 -15.43 13.58
N SER A 49 -12.78 -16.59 12.98
CA SER A 49 -11.64 -17.45 13.28
C SER A 49 -11.16 -18.08 11.97
N TYR A 50 -9.87 -18.36 11.87
CA TYR A 50 -9.33 -19.07 10.72
C TYR A 50 -9.47 -20.58 10.96
N ARG A 51 -10.18 -21.27 10.05
CA ARG A 51 -10.19 -22.74 10.01
C ARG A 51 -9.54 -23.16 8.72
N ALA A 52 -8.34 -23.74 8.80
CA ALA A 52 -7.79 -24.48 7.67
C ALA A 52 -8.80 -25.57 7.28
N PRO A 53 -9.19 -25.70 5.99
CA PRO A 53 -10.09 -26.77 5.61
C PRO A 53 -9.41 -28.10 5.93
N ALA A 54 -10.10 -28.95 6.70
CA ALA A 54 -9.68 -30.34 6.85
C ALA A 54 -9.56 -30.93 5.44
N ALA A 55 -8.43 -31.57 5.12
CA ALA A 55 -8.27 -32.34 3.90
C ALA A 55 -9.49 -33.28 3.79
N ARG A 56 -10.43 -32.96 2.89
CA ARG A 56 -11.68 -33.72 2.80
C ARG A 56 -11.35 -35.11 2.29
N ASP A 57 -11.68 -36.11 3.10
CA ASP A 57 -11.92 -37.47 2.64
C ASP A 57 -12.87 -37.40 1.44
N ALA A 58 -12.43 -37.95 0.30
CA ALA A 58 -13.07 -37.87 -1.01
C ALA A 58 -14.45 -38.55 -1.12
N ASN A 59 -15.10 -38.92 -0.01
CA ASN A 59 -16.31 -39.75 0.01
C ASN A 59 -17.54 -39.12 0.70
N ALA A 60 -17.50 -37.85 1.11
CA ALA A 60 -18.69 -37.19 1.63
C ALA A 60 -19.61 -36.75 0.48
N ARG A 61 -20.51 -37.66 0.08
CA ARG A 61 -21.61 -37.38 -0.87
C ARG A 61 -22.44 -36.20 -0.35
N VAL A 62 -22.54 -35.17 -1.17
CA VAL A 62 -23.44 -34.03 -1.00
C VAL A 62 -24.88 -34.55 -1.14
N SER A 63 -25.58 -34.69 -0.02
CA SER A 63 -27.05 -34.70 -0.03
C SER A 63 -27.50 -33.26 -0.19
N ALA A 64 -28.04 -32.96 -1.37
CA ALA A 64 -28.67 -31.70 -1.68
C ALA A 64 -30.12 -31.74 -1.18
N ASP A 65 -30.35 -31.14 -0.02
CA ASP A 65 -31.68 -30.97 0.53
C ASP A 65 -32.10 -29.53 0.22
N ALA A 66 -32.84 -29.37 -0.87
CA ALA A 66 -33.41 -28.11 -1.30
C ALA A 66 -34.47 -27.66 -0.28
N SER A 67 -34.18 -26.59 0.45
CA SER A 67 -35.17 -25.78 1.16
C SER A 67 -34.64 -24.35 1.26
N GLY A 68 -35.23 -23.46 0.47
CA GLY A 68 -34.76 -22.10 0.29
C GLY A 68 -34.84 -21.27 1.57
N SER A 69 -33.69 -20.72 1.96
CA SER A 69 -33.59 -19.38 2.52
C SER A 69 -32.22 -18.82 2.09
N GLY A 70 -32.25 -17.77 1.29
CA GLY A 70 -31.03 -17.13 0.79
C GLY A 70 -30.25 -16.51 1.94
N GLY A 71 -29.05 -17.05 2.19
CA GLY A 71 -28.15 -16.55 3.22
C GLY A 71 -26.71 -16.89 2.91
N LEU A 72 -26.00 -15.95 2.27
CA LEU A 72 -24.55 -15.71 2.44
C LEU A 72 -23.58 -16.92 2.37
N ASP A 73 -23.78 -17.88 1.46
CA ASP A 73 -22.82 -18.97 1.22
C ASP A 73 -21.67 -18.57 0.26
N GLY A 74 -20.97 -17.48 0.57
CA GLY A 74 -19.91 -16.92 -0.28
C GLY A 74 -18.48 -17.08 0.22
N VAL A 75 -18.25 -17.49 1.48
CA VAL A 75 -16.91 -17.39 2.12
C VAL A 75 -16.52 -18.65 2.91
N GLN A 76 -16.84 -19.84 2.39
CA GLN A 76 -16.49 -21.10 3.09
C GLN A 76 -15.39 -21.94 2.47
N ASN A 77 -14.72 -21.52 1.39
CA ASN A 77 -13.62 -22.31 0.83
C ASN A 77 -12.45 -21.42 0.39
N VAL A 78 -11.61 -21.00 1.34
CA VAL A 78 -10.19 -20.81 1.04
C VAL A 78 -9.59 -22.20 1.19
N SER A 79 -9.36 -22.90 0.09
CA SER A 79 -8.75 -24.24 0.07
C SER A 79 -7.45 -24.22 0.89
N SER A 80 -7.14 -25.31 1.59
CA SER A 80 -5.96 -25.48 2.45
C SER A 80 -4.62 -25.33 1.69
N GLU A 81 -4.67 -25.16 0.37
CA GLU A 81 -3.56 -25.04 -0.56
C GLU A 81 -2.92 -23.63 -0.58
N ASP A 82 -3.52 -22.63 0.07
CA ASP A 82 -3.03 -21.24 0.07
C ASP A 82 -2.50 -20.74 1.45
N LEU A 83 -2.29 -21.64 2.41
CA LEU A 83 -1.67 -21.34 3.70
C LEU A 83 -0.14 -21.50 3.63
N ILE A 84 0.59 -20.42 3.90
CA ILE A 84 2.05 -20.36 3.82
C ILE A 84 2.64 -20.04 5.19
N GLU A 85 3.48 -20.92 5.71
CA GLU A 85 4.14 -20.71 7.00
C GLU A 85 5.31 -19.70 6.89
N ILE A 86 5.30 -18.69 7.75
CA ILE A 86 6.38 -17.69 7.91
C ILE A 86 7.50 -18.33 8.72
N THR A 87 8.32 -19.12 8.02
CA THR A 87 9.50 -19.77 8.58
C THR A 87 10.78 -18.97 8.28
N PRO A 88 11.87 -19.18 9.05
CA PRO A 88 13.18 -18.57 8.72
C PRO A 88 13.63 -18.88 7.28
N ALA A 89 13.36 -20.10 6.80
CA ALA A 89 13.68 -20.52 5.43
C ALA A 89 12.86 -19.76 4.38
N PHE A 90 11.56 -19.60 4.62
CA PHE A 90 10.69 -18.82 3.74
C PHE A 90 11.12 -17.35 3.67
N VAL A 91 11.39 -16.73 4.82
CA VAL A 91 11.86 -15.34 4.90
C VAL A 91 13.20 -15.18 4.17
N ALA A 92 14.16 -16.08 4.38
CA ALA A 92 15.44 -16.07 3.67
C ALA A 92 15.26 -16.23 2.14
N GLN A 93 14.38 -17.12 1.71
CA GLN A 93 14.04 -17.32 0.30
C GLN A 93 13.44 -16.04 -0.30
N GLN A 94 12.49 -15.41 0.39
CA GLN A 94 11.86 -14.17 -0.06
C GLN A 94 12.87 -13.02 -0.18
N HIS A 95 13.74 -12.85 0.80
CA HIS A 95 14.80 -11.84 0.76
C HIS A 95 15.80 -12.09 -0.38
N SER A 96 16.14 -13.35 -0.66
CA SER A 96 17.05 -13.69 -1.77
C SER A 96 16.45 -13.36 -3.15
N GLY A 97 15.14 -13.56 -3.34
CA GLY A 97 14.43 -13.22 -4.57
C GLY A 97 14.23 -11.71 -4.76
N GLN A 98 14.11 -10.95 -3.68
CA GLN A 98 13.95 -9.49 -3.72
C GLN A 98 15.28 -8.73 -3.89
N ARG A 99 16.44 -9.34 -3.57
CA ARG A 99 17.73 -8.64 -3.49
C ARG A 99 18.44 -8.40 -4.83
N ALA A 100 17.92 -8.84 -5.97
CA ALA A 100 18.75 -8.99 -7.16
C ALA A 100 18.25 -8.37 -8.46
N ASP A 101 17.01 -7.89 -8.58
CA ASP A 101 16.58 -7.34 -9.86
C ASP A 101 15.72 -6.09 -9.69
N VAL A 102 16.26 -4.94 -10.09
CA VAL A 102 15.42 -3.80 -10.45
C VAL A 102 14.56 -4.28 -11.61
N ASP A 103 13.25 -4.23 -11.43
CA ASP A 103 12.27 -4.71 -12.40
C ASP A 103 12.67 -4.31 -13.83
N ALA A 104 12.61 -5.27 -14.75
CA ALA A 104 12.97 -5.05 -16.15
C ALA A 104 12.22 -3.86 -16.76
N GLU A 105 11.00 -3.58 -16.26
CA GLU A 105 10.18 -2.43 -16.64
C GLU A 105 10.81 -1.09 -16.21
N ILE A 106 11.35 -0.99 -15.00
CA ILE A 106 12.03 0.21 -14.51
C ILE A 106 13.29 0.48 -15.34
N ARG A 107 14.02 -0.58 -15.70
CA ARG A 107 15.21 -0.46 -16.56
C ARG A 107 14.89 0.10 -17.95
N GLN A 108 13.67 -0.08 -18.47
CA GLN A 108 13.24 0.53 -19.73
C GLN A 108 13.12 2.05 -19.65
N LEU A 109 12.94 2.60 -18.45
CA LEU A 109 12.96 4.04 -18.22
C LEU A 109 14.38 4.61 -18.15
N PHE A 110 15.40 3.75 -18.02
CA PHE A 110 16.77 4.22 -17.94
C PHE A 110 17.25 4.77 -19.28
N GLY A 111 18.01 5.86 -19.20
CA GLY A 111 18.50 6.55 -20.38
C GLY A 111 19.84 7.22 -20.11
N LYS A 112 20.63 7.37 -21.17
CA LYS A 112 21.78 8.28 -21.14
C LYS A 112 21.29 9.68 -21.55
N PRO A 113 21.65 10.73 -20.79
CA PRO A 113 21.46 12.10 -21.21
C PRO A 113 21.92 12.34 -22.65
N ARG A 114 21.07 12.97 -23.45
CA ARG A 114 21.41 13.43 -24.80
C ARG A 114 21.26 14.94 -24.85
N PRO A 115 22.07 15.65 -25.66
CA PRO A 115 21.87 17.07 -25.88
C PRO A 115 20.44 17.33 -26.35
N TYR A 116 19.89 18.46 -25.95
CA TYR A 116 18.57 18.86 -26.36
C TYR A 116 18.51 19.02 -27.89
N ALA A 117 17.54 18.33 -28.49
CA ALA A 117 17.17 18.51 -29.89
C ALA A 117 16.04 19.51 -29.97
N ILE A 118 16.21 20.54 -30.80
CA ILE A 118 15.24 21.59 -31.07
C ILE A 118 13.94 20.95 -31.58
N GLY A 119 12.80 21.44 -31.14
CA GLY A 119 11.49 20.98 -31.61
C GLY A 119 10.57 22.12 -32.02
N PRO A 120 9.44 21.80 -32.66
CA PRO A 120 8.41 22.77 -33.02
C PRO A 120 7.96 23.61 -31.82
N GLY A 121 7.82 24.92 -32.01
CA GLY A 121 7.41 25.88 -30.98
C GLY A 121 8.53 26.41 -30.10
N ASP A 122 9.74 25.85 -30.15
CA ASP A 122 10.91 26.45 -29.49
C ASP A 122 11.23 27.83 -30.09
N VAL A 123 11.81 28.71 -29.28
CA VAL A 123 12.25 30.04 -29.73
C VAL A 123 13.77 30.07 -29.73
N LEU A 124 14.38 30.32 -30.89
CA LEU A 124 15.82 30.36 -31.09
C LEU A 124 16.32 31.80 -31.05
N GLY A 125 17.37 32.03 -30.26
CA GLY A 125 18.19 33.23 -30.36
C GLY A 125 19.32 32.98 -31.34
N ILE A 126 19.32 33.73 -32.45
CA ILE A 126 20.36 33.67 -33.47
C ILE A 126 21.04 35.03 -33.49
N VAL A 127 22.35 35.03 -33.27
CA VAL A 127 23.19 36.23 -33.34
C VAL A 127 24.28 35.98 -34.37
N VAL A 128 24.33 36.85 -35.37
CA VAL A 128 25.41 36.89 -36.37
C VAL A 128 26.36 38.02 -35.97
N TRP A 129 27.62 37.68 -35.71
CA TRP A 129 28.66 38.67 -35.38
C TRP A 129 29.02 39.51 -36.60
N ASP A 130 29.40 40.76 -36.35
CA ASP A 130 29.73 41.79 -37.35
C ASP A 130 28.60 42.10 -38.36
N HIS A 131 27.37 41.63 -38.09
CA HIS A 131 26.19 41.82 -38.94
C HIS A 131 24.95 42.17 -38.08
N PRO A 132 24.93 43.35 -37.41
CA PRO A 132 23.80 43.78 -36.57
C PRO A 132 22.47 43.84 -37.31
N GLU A 133 22.47 44.04 -38.63
CA GLU A 133 21.31 44.05 -39.50
C GLU A 133 20.59 42.69 -39.61
N LEU A 134 21.29 41.60 -39.32
CA LEU A 134 20.73 40.24 -39.32
C LEU A 134 20.14 39.83 -37.96
N ASN A 135 20.44 40.60 -36.92
CA ASN A 135 19.97 40.34 -35.58
C ASN A 135 18.59 40.99 -35.42
N LEU A 136 17.65 40.32 -34.74
CA LEU A 136 16.38 40.96 -34.45
C LEU A 136 16.65 42.28 -33.70
N PRO A 137 16.01 43.39 -34.07
CA PRO A 137 16.07 44.60 -33.28
C PRO A 137 15.55 44.25 -31.89
N THR A 138 16.43 44.31 -30.88
CA THR A 138 16.01 44.22 -29.50
C THR A 138 15.19 45.47 -29.23
N THR A 139 13.87 45.38 -29.37
CA THR A 139 12.98 46.35 -28.76
C THR A 139 13.19 46.20 -27.26
N GLN A 140 14.14 46.97 -26.71
CA GLN A 140 14.05 47.35 -25.32
C GLN A 140 12.71 48.06 -25.21
N THR A 141 11.68 47.32 -24.84
CA THR A 141 10.57 47.93 -24.12
C THR A 141 11.18 48.36 -22.80
N THR A 142 11.78 49.55 -22.78
CA THR A 142 11.83 50.40 -21.60
C THR A 142 10.38 50.68 -21.24
N GLY A 143 9.76 49.70 -20.58
CA GLY A 143 8.47 49.85 -19.95
C GLY A 143 8.64 50.84 -18.81
N GLY A 144 8.37 52.11 -19.09
CA GLY A 144 7.78 52.99 -18.09
C GLY A 144 6.59 52.27 -17.46
N GLY A 145 6.45 52.48 -16.15
CA GLY A 145 5.49 51.78 -15.31
C GLY A 145 4.10 51.72 -15.90
N ASP A 146 3.51 50.52 -15.88
CA ASP A 146 2.32 50.24 -15.08
C ASP A 146 2.10 48.72 -15.10
N GLY A 147 2.23 48.13 -13.91
CA GLY A 147 2.30 46.69 -13.75
C GLY A 147 0.94 46.01 -13.87
N VAL A 148 0.57 45.53 -15.06
CA VAL A 148 -0.26 44.33 -15.24
C VAL A 148 0.07 43.71 -16.62
N GLY A 149 0.75 42.56 -16.64
CA GLY A 149 0.70 41.64 -17.79
C GLY A 149 1.75 41.78 -18.91
N ALA A 150 2.86 42.50 -18.70
CA ALA A 150 3.96 42.53 -19.68
C ALA A 150 4.70 41.18 -19.73
N SER A 151 4.14 40.23 -20.49
CA SER A 151 4.88 39.05 -20.94
C SER A 151 5.98 39.55 -21.86
N SER A 152 7.23 39.55 -21.39
CA SER A 152 8.38 39.79 -22.25
C SER A 152 8.37 38.71 -23.34
N VAL A 153 7.85 39.05 -24.52
CA VAL A 153 7.95 38.17 -25.69
C VAL A 153 9.42 38.02 -25.97
N ALA A 154 9.99 36.85 -25.68
CA ALA A 154 11.38 36.54 -25.97
C ALA A 154 11.64 36.86 -27.45
N THR A 155 12.50 37.85 -27.69
CA THR A 155 12.84 38.29 -29.04
C THR A 155 13.71 37.22 -29.68
N GLY A 156 13.09 36.35 -30.47
CA GLY A 156 13.77 35.25 -31.14
C GLY A 156 12.95 34.68 -32.29
N TYR A 157 13.55 33.72 -33.00
CA TYR A 157 12.94 33.03 -34.13
C TYR A 157 12.20 31.78 -33.65
N THR A 158 10.88 31.79 -33.77
CA THR A 158 10.05 30.64 -33.42
C THR A 158 10.17 29.54 -34.48
N VAL A 159 10.37 28.30 -34.03
CA VAL A 159 10.31 27.11 -34.88
C VAL A 159 8.86 26.79 -35.21
N ASP A 160 8.52 26.73 -36.49
CA ASP A 160 7.17 26.43 -36.95
C ASP A 160 6.75 24.96 -36.68
N ALA A 161 5.48 24.65 -36.95
CA ALA A 161 4.93 23.29 -36.78
C ALA A 161 5.61 22.23 -37.67
N ASN A 162 6.18 22.65 -38.80
CA ASN A 162 6.93 21.80 -39.72
C ASN A 162 8.41 21.66 -39.32
N GLY A 163 8.82 22.29 -38.21
CA GLY A 163 10.18 22.23 -37.69
C GLY A 163 11.16 23.19 -38.35
N ASN A 164 10.69 24.22 -39.06
CA ASN A 164 11.53 25.17 -39.77
C ASN A 164 11.59 26.52 -39.08
N VAL A 165 12.66 27.24 -39.37
CA VAL A 165 12.85 28.64 -38.99
C VAL A 165 13.14 29.44 -40.25
N GLN A 166 12.41 30.55 -40.41
CA GLN A 166 12.69 31.53 -41.44
C GLN A 166 13.78 32.49 -40.95
N PHE A 167 14.90 32.54 -41.65
CA PHE A 167 16.01 33.45 -41.35
C PHE A 167 16.41 34.24 -42.58
N ALA A 168 16.82 35.51 -42.39
CA ALA A 168 17.20 36.38 -43.50
C ALA A 168 18.38 35.77 -44.30
N TYR A 169 18.31 35.83 -45.63
CA TYR A 169 19.25 35.25 -46.60
C TYR A 169 19.35 33.72 -46.60
N ALA A 170 19.26 33.05 -45.44
CA ALA A 170 19.26 31.59 -45.36
C ALA A 170 17.91 30.95 -45.74
N GLY A 171 16.83 31.75 -45.78
CA GLY A 171 15.49 31.31 -46.14
C GLY A 171 14.86 30.43 -45.06
N LEU A 172 14.05 29.47 -45.50
CA LEU A 172 13.43 28.48 -44.61
C LEU A 172 14.43 27.36 -44.32
N VAL A 173 14.79 27.17 -43.05
CA VAL A 173 15.80 26.19 -42.61
C VAL A 173 15.17 25.21 -41.62
N HIS A 174 15.23 23.92 -41.94
CA HIS A 174 14.75 22.87 -41.05
C HIS A 174 15.71 22.67 -39.87
N VAL A 175 15.23 22.90 -38.65
CA VAL A 175 16.04 22.84 -37.42
C VAL A 175 15.50 21.83 -36.40
N ALA A 176 14.27 21.34 -36.57
CA ALA A 176 13.72 20.32 -35.70
C ALA A 176 14.55 19.04 -35.73
N GLY A 177 14.73 18.41 -34.57
CA GLY A 177 15.57 17.23 -34.39
C GLY A 177 17.07 17.51 -34.34
N LEU A 178 17.53 18.72 -34.69
CA LEU A 178 18.94 19.11 -34.60
C LEU A 178 19.29 19.59 -33.19
N THR A 179 20.53 19.35 -32.77
CA THR A 179 21.11 20.02 -31.60
C THR A 179 21.50 21.46 -31.96
N GLU A 180 21.71 22.32 -30.97
CA GLU A 180 22.16 23.70 -31.21
C GLU A 180 23.43 23.75 -32.07
N ALA A 181 24.38 22.86 -31.81
CA ALA A 181 25.62 22.77 -32.57
C ALA A 181 25.39 22.40 -34.04
N GLN A 182 24.46 21.47 -34.31
CA GLN A 182 24.10 21.05 -35.67
C GLN A 182 23.31 22.13 -36.41
N ALA A 183 22.33 22.75 -35.75
CA ALA A 183 21.55 23.85 -36.31
C ALA A 183 22.44 25.07 -36.64
N ARG A 184 23.39 25.39 -35.76
CA ARG A 184 24.42 26.42 -36.01
C ARG A 184 25.24 26.11 -37.25
N ALA A 185 25.78 24.89 -37.36
CA ALA A 185 26.57 24.49 -38.52
C ALA A 185 25.77 24.56 -39.83
N LEU A 186 24.49 24.15 -39.78
CA LEU A 186 23.57 24.24 -40.92
C LEU A 186 23.34 25.70 -41.36
N LEU A 187 23.04 26.59 -40.41
CA LEU A 187 22.85 28.01 -40.68
C LEU A 187 24.13 28.68 -41.19
N THR A 188 25.29 28.36 -40.61
CA THR A 188 26.59 28.88 -41.09
C THR A 188 26.85 28.50 -42.54
N LYS A 189 26.53 27.25 -42.91
CA LYS A 189 26.67 26.78 -44.30
C LYS A 189 25.75 27.53 -45.25
N ARG A 190 24.46 27.67 -44.90
CA ARG A 190 23.46 28.37 -45.73
C ARG A 190 23.76 29.86 -45.87
N LEU A 191 24.14 30.52 -44.77
CA LEU A 191 24.45 31.94 -44.78
C LEU A 191 25.79 32.25 -45.48
N GLY A 192 26.69 31.27 -45.57
CA GLY A 192 27.98 31.39 -46.26
C GLY A 192 27.89 31.68 -47.75
N GLU A 193 26.72 31.48 -48.38
CA GLU A 193 26.46 31.85 -49.78
C GLU A 193 26.31 33.37 -49.95
N TYR A 194 25.94 34.09 -48.89
CA TYR A 194 25.64 35.52 -48.92
C TYR A 194 26.58 36.36 -48.05
N VAL A 195 27.11 35.77 -46.97
CA VAL A 195 28.01 36.42 -46.01
C VAL A 195 29.35 35.70 -46.03
N ARG A 196 30.46 36.45 -46.10
CA ARG A 196 31.80 35.87 -46.10
C ARG A 196 32.20 35.43 -44.69
N LYS A 197 32.40 34.13 -44.47
CA LYS A 197 32.83 33.52 -43.19
C LYS A 197 31.94 33.93 -41.99
N PRO A 198 30.61 33.67 -42.04
CA PRO A 198 29.71 34.13 -41.00
C PRO A 198 30.01 33.43 -39.66
N GLN A 199 30.07 34.21 -38.58
CA GLN A 199 30.20 33.70 -37.22
C GLN A 199 28.83 33.77 -36.54
N ILE A 200 28.23 32.60 -36.29
CA ILE A 200 26.87 32.50 -35.74
C ILE A 200 26.92 31.94 -34.32
N ALA A 201 26.25 32.61 -33.39
CA ALA A 201 25.87 32.06 -32.10
C ALA A 201 24.38 31.71 -32.12
N LEU A 202 24.05 30.46 -31.82
CA LEU A 202 22.68 29.96 -31.75
C LEU A 202 22.45 29.35 -30.38
N ARG A 203 21.34 29.73 -29.73
CA ARG A 203 20.87 29.13 -28.47
C ARG A 203 19.35 29.06 -28.44
N VAL A 204 18.79 28.09 -27.75
CA VAL A 204 17.35 28.08 -27.45
C VAL A 204 17.06 29.11 -26.36
N GLN A 205 16.31 30.16 -26.69
CA GLN A 205 15.87 31.17 -25.71
C GLN A 205 14.68 30.69 -24.89
N THR A 206 13.75 29.95 -25.51
CA THR A 206 12.57 29.43 -24.82
C THR A 206 12.29 28.01 -25.28
N TYR A 207 12.35 27.08 -24.34
CA TYR A 207 12.00 25.68 -24.51
C TYR A 207 10.49 25.53 -24.42
N ARG A 208 9.82 25.10 -25.48
CA ARG A 208 8.35 24.93 -25.51
C ARG A 208 7.91 23.63 -26.16
N SER A 209 8.81 22.99 -26.90
CA SER A 209 8.50 21.79 -27.68
C SER A 209 8.36 20.54 -26.82
N LYS A 210 9.01 20.48 -25.65
CA LYS A 210 9.03 19.28 -24.79
C LYS A 210 8.61 19.57 -23.36
N ARG A 211 7.73 18.73 -22.83
CA ARG A 211 7.15 18.88 -21.48
C ARG A 211 6.91 17.54 -20.81
N VAL A 212 6.99 17.55 -19.49
CA VAL A 212 6.61 16.44 -18.60
C VAL A 212 5.48 16.95 -17.70
N TYR A 213 4.55 16.07 -17.38
CA TYR A 213 3.45 16.38 -16.46
C TYR A 213 3.76 15.77 -15.10
N LEU A 214 3.66 16.57 -14.04
CA LEU A 214 3.88 16.10 -12.68
C LEU A 214 2.64 16.36 -11.84
N ASP A 215 2.14 15.31 -11.19
CA ASP A 215 0.90 15.31 -10.42
C ASP A 215 1.06 14.57 -9.07
N GLY A 216 0.12 14.82 -8.16
CA GLY A 216 0.02 14.15 -6.87
C GLY A 216 0.81 14.84 -5.76
N GLU A 217 1.42 14.03 -4.89
CA GLU A 217 2.05 14.47 -3.63
C GLU A 217 3.45 15.08 -3.82
N VAL A 218 3.49 16.18 -4.57
CA VAL A 218 4.64 17.08 -4.72
C VAL A 218 4.24 18.50 -4.32
N ARG A 219 5.20 19.35 -3.95
CA ARG A 219 4.87 20.70 -3.44
C ARG A 219 4.25 21.61 -4.49
N THR A 220 4.67 21.49 -5.74
CA THR A 220 4.16 22.31 -6.85
C THR A 220 3.86 21.42 -8.06
N PRO A 221 2.68 20.77 -8.07
CA PRO A 221 2.22 20.00 -9.23
C PRO A 221 2.07 20.90 -10.45
N GLY A 222 2.25 20.32 -11.63
CA GLY A 222 2.08 21.05 -12.88
C GLY A 222 2.99 20.59 -14.01
N LEU A 223 3.02 21.41 -15.05
CA LEU A 223 3.83 21.18 -16.24
C LEU A 223 5.29 21.56 -15.97
N GLN A 224 6.21 20.65 -16.30
CA GLN A 224 7.65 20.85 -16.23
C GLN A 224 8.25 20.87 -17.63
N ILE A 225 8.95 21.95 -17.97
CA ILE A 225 9.57 22.12 -19.29
C ILE A 225 10.90 21.35 -19.34
N VAL A 226 11.12 20.60 -20.41
CA VAL A 226 12.40 19.91 -20.66
C VAL A 226 13.33 20.86 -21.41
N ASN A 227 14.52 21.10 -20.86
CA ASN A 227 15.52 22.03 -21.41
C ASN A 227 16.82 21.30 -21.81
N ASP A 228 17.91 22.04 -21.96
CA ASP A 228 19.27 21.54 -22.20
C ASP A 228 19.82 20.68 -21.06
N MET A 229 19.28 20.85 -19.85
CA MET A 229 19.56 19.97 -18.72
C MET A 229 18.71 18.69 -18.80
N PRO A 230 19.31 17.51 -18.55
CA PRO A 230 18.58 16.25 -18.61
C PRO A 230 17.45 16.19 -17.57
N MET A 231 16.22 16.02 -18.03
CA MET A 231 15.06 15.87 -17.15
C MET A 231 15.02 14.44 -16.58
N THR A 232 15.63 14.23 -15.42
CA THR A 232 15.56 12.95 -14.70
C THR A 232 14.34 12.92 -13.77
N LEU A 233 13.97 11.73 -13.28
CA LEU A 233 12.87 11.62 -12.33
C LEU A 233 13.11 12.44 -11.03
N PRO A 234 14.28 12.37 -10.38
CA PRO A 234 14.59 13.25 -9.24
C PRO A 234 14.54 14.74 -9.62
N GLU A 235 15.14 15.12 -10.75
CA GLU A 235 15.15 16.52 -11.22
C GLU A 235 13.74 17.08 -11.39
N ALA A 236 12.82 16.30 -11.98
CA ALA A 236 11.43 16.73 -12.15
C ALA A 236 10.73 16.99 -10.80
N ILE A 237 10.99 16.12 -9.82
CA ILE A 237 10.41 16.23 -8.47
C ILE A 237 11.02 17.41 -7.73
N ASP A 238 12.33 17.63 -7.85
CA ASP A 238 13.03 18.74 -7.22
C ASP A 238 12.60 20.09 -7.80
N ARG A 239 12.41 20.19 -9.13
CA ARG A 239 11.82 21.37 -9.78
C ARG A 239 10.40 21.69 -9.32
N ALA A 240 9.65 20.67 -8.88
CA ALA A 240 8.35 20.85 -8.26
C ALA A 240 8.42 21.07 -6.74
N GLY A 241 9.59 21.43 -6.21
CA GLY A 241 9.79 21.75 -4.81
C GLY A 241 9.95 20.53 -3.89
N GLY A 242 10.09 19.33 -4.46
CA GLY A 242 10.23 18.08 -3.73
C GLY A 242 8.90 17.42 -3.35
N PHE A 243 9.01 16.30 -2.64
CA PHE A 243 7.86 15.56 -2.09
C PHE A 243 7.14 16.35 -0.98
N THR A 244 5.83 16.15 -0.85
CA THR A 244 5.09 16.56 0.35
C THR A 244 5.43 15.60 1.52
N PRO A 245 5.19 15.99 2.78
CA PRO A 245 5.34 15.08 3.93
C PRO A 245 4.42 13.86 3.89
N THR A 246 3.34 13.92 3.11
CA THR A 246 2.33 12.87 2.94
C THR A 246 2.57 12.01 1.70
N ALA A 247 3.67 12.22 0.97
CA ALA A 247 4.01 11.47 -0.22
C ALA A 247 4.48 10.04 0.09
N ASP A 248 4.08 9.08 -0.73
CA ASP A 248 4.67 7.74 -0.75
C ASP A 248 5.79 7.68 -1.79
N ARG A 249 7.04 7.77 -1.33
CA ARG A 249 8.22 7.75 -2.22
C ARG A 249 8.48 6.38 -2.84
N SER A 250 7.80 5.34 -2.35
CA SER A 250 7.83 4.00 -2.93
C SER A 250 6.85 3.82 -4.09
N GLN A 251 5.94 4.78 -4.30
CA GLN A 251 4.86 4.72 -5.28
C GLN A 251 4.85 5.94 -6.19
N VAL A 252 5.93 6.08 -6.96
CA VAL A 252 6.00 7.06 -8.04
C VAL A 252 5.64 6.38 -9.35
N ALA A 253 4.45 6.66 -9.86
CA ALA A 253 3.99 6.11 -11.13
C ALA A 253 4.53 6.97 -12.28
N VAL A 254 5.26 6.36 -13.21
CA VAL A 254 5.74 7.00 -14.44
C VAL A 254 4.98 6.38 -15.62
N THR A 255 4.15 7.19 -16.26
CA THR A 255 3.37 6.80 -17.43
C THR A 255 4.01 7.35 -18.69
N ARG A 256 4.36 6.47 -19.62
CA ARG A 256 4.95 6.77 -20.93
C ARG A 256 4.10 6.13 -22.02
N GLY A 257 3.32 6.95 -22.73
CA GLY A 257 2.28 6.44 -23.62
C GLY A 257 1.26 5.63 -22.81
N ASP A 258 0.99 4.39 -23.23
CA ASP A 258 0.01 3.51 -22.56
C ASP A 258 0.61 2.65 -21.43
N ARG A 259 1.90 2.81 -21.13
CA ARG A 259 2.59 2.01 -20.11
C ARG A 259 2.82 2.82 -18.85
N THR A 260 2.38 2.29 -17.71
CA THR A 260 2.64 2.86 -16.39
C THR A 260 3.56 1.93 -15.61
N VAL A 261 4.68 2.46 -15.14
CA VAL A 261 5.66 1.73 -14.33
C VAL A 261 5.71 2.39 -12.95
N ASN A 262 5.54 1.60 -11.89
CA ASN A 262 5.68 2.09 -10.53
C ASN A 262 7.14 2.00 -10.09
N VAL A 263 7.69 3.13 -9.69
CA VAL A 263 9.08 3.28 -9.25
C VAL A 263 9.10 3.50 -7.74
N SER A 264 9.89 2.68 -7.04
CA SER A 264 10.21 2.89 -5.64
C SER A 264 11.60 3.49 -5.50
N LEU A 265 11.68 4.78 -5.17
CA LEU A 265 12.96 5.47 -4.96
C LEU A 265 13.75 4.84 -3.80
N PRO A 266 13.15 4.53 -2.62
CA PRO A 266 13.85 3.85 -1.53
C PRO A 266 14.43 2.50 -1.95
N ALA A 267 13.70 1.71 -2.74
CA ALA A 267 14.16 0.41 -3.20
C ALA A 267 15.34 0.52 -4.18
N LEU A 268 15.32 1.49 -5.10
CA LEU A 268 16.44 1.75 -6.00
C LEU A 268 17.71 2.12 -5.24
N ILE A 269 17.60 3.03 -4.26
CA ILE A 269 18.73 3.45 -3.44
C ILE A 269 19.27 2.27 -2.63
N ALA A 270 18.39 1.47 -2.02
CA ALA A 270 18.78 0.28 -1.26
C ALA A 270 19.49 -0.77 -2.14
N ALA A 271 19.12 -0.85 -3.42
CA ALA A 271 19.76 -1.71 -4.42
C ALA A 271 21.05 -1.10 -5.02
N GLY A 272 21.48 0.09 -4.58
CA GLY A 272 22.65 0.78 -5.13
C GLY A 272 22.46 1.35 -6.54
N VAL A 273 21.21 1.46 -7.00
CA VAL A 273 20.86 1.98 -8.33
C VAL A 273 20.50 3.46 -8.22
N ASN A 274 21.20 4.30 -8.97
CA ASN A 274 20.96 5.74 -8.97
C ASN A 274 19.62 6.08 -9.66
N PRO A 275 18.64 6.70 -8.96
CA PRO A 275 17.37 7.11 -9.55
C PRO A 275 17.51 8.12 -10.70
N SER A 276 18.60 8.89 -10.76
CA SER A 276 18.90 9.81 -11.87
C SER A 276 19.14 9.11 -13.21
N ASN A 277 19.28 7.78 -13.22
CA ASN A 277 19.30 7.01 -14.47
C ASN A 277 17.94 7.02 -15.18
N ILE A 278 16.84 7.26 -14.45
CA ILE A 278 15.49 7.37 -15.00
C ILE A 278 15.37 8.71 -15.71
N LEU A 279 15.40 8.67 -17.05
CA LEU A 279 15.30 9.85 -17.89
C LEU A 279 13.87 10.01 -18.41
N LEU A 280 13.25 11.13 -18.07
CA LEU A 280 11.92 11.48 -18.54
C LEU A 280 11.99 12.03 -19.98
N ARG A 281 10.92 11.79 -20.72
CA ARG A 281 10.75 12.17 -22.12
C ARG A 281 9.53 13.06 -22.26
N ASP A 282 9.46 13.72 -23.42
CA ASP A 282 8.28 14.50 -23.77
C ASP A 282 7.00 13.66 -23.68
N GLY A 283 5.98 14.23 -23.04
CA GLY A 283 4.68 13.59 -22.82
C GLY A 283 4.62 12.61 -21.64
N ASP A 284 5.72 12.35 -20.93
CA ASP A 284 5.68 11.50 -19.73
C ASP A 284 4.81 12.17 -18.64
N LEU A 285 3.99 11.36 -17.97
CA LEU A 285 3.22 11.74 -16.78
C LEU A 285 3.83 11.06 -15.56
N VAL A 286 4.27 11.84 -14.59
CA VAL A 286 4.77 11.37 -13.31
C VAL A 286 3.73 11.69 -12.24
N ARG A 287 3.27 10.66 -11.53
CA ARG A 287 2.29 10.80 -10.45
C ARG A 287 2.84 10.23 -9.16
N VAL A 288 2.95 11.09 -8.15
CA VAL A 288 3.35 10.67 -6.80
C VAL A 288 2.10 10.38 -5.98
N ARG A 289 2.00 9.18 -5.43
CA ARG A 289 0.84 8.79 -4.62
C ARG A 289 0.96 9.25 -3.18
N ALA A 290 -0.17 9.34 -2.49
CA ALA A 290 -0.21 9.61 -1.06
C ALA A 290 0.11 8.37 -0.24
N ALA A 291 0.86 8.57 0.84
CA ALA A 291 1.13 7.55 1.86
C ALA A 291 -0.18 7.00 2.43
N SER A 292 -1.23 7.83 2.53
CA SER A 292 -2.56 7.39 2.96
C SER A 292 -3.20 6.32 2.06
N ASP A 293 -2.74 6.11 0.82
CA ASP A 293 -3.20 4.98 -0.02
C ASP A 293 -2.55 3.65 0.38
N ALA A 294 -1.41 3.70 1.07
CA ALA A 294 -0.61 2.56 1.46
C ALA A 294 -0.96 2.15 2.90
N LYS A 295 -2.09 1.45 3.08
CA LYS A 295 -2.58 1.03 4.40
C LYS A 295 -2.47 -0.48 4.62
N VAL A 296 -2.25 -0.87 5.87
CA VAL A 296 -2.42 -2.23 6.42
C VAL A 296 -3.53 -2.20 7.46
N PHE A 297 -4.30 -3.26 7.56
CA PHE A 297 -5.34 -3.41 8.57
C PHE A 297 -4.90 -4.44 9.61
N VAL A 298 -4.85 -4.05 10.89
CA VAL A 298 -4.54 -4.97 11.99
C VAL A 298 -5.81 -5.19 12.81
N LEU A 299 -6.25 -6.45 12.86
CA LEU A 299 -7.53 -6.87 13.41
C LEU A 299 -7.36 -8.07 14.37
N GLY A 300 -8.39 -8.36 15.15
CA GLY A 300 -8.44 -9.50 16.07
C GLY A 300 -7.91 -9.16 17.46
N GLU A 301 -7.32 -10.14 18.15
CA GLU A 301 -6.87 -10.05 19.53
C GLU A 301 -5.49 -9.36 19.69
N VAL A 302 -5.41 -8.13 19.20
CA VAL A 302 -4.31 -7.20 19.50
C VAL A 302 -4.76 -6.22 20.57
N SER A 303 -3.81 -5.58 21.26
CA SER A 303 -4.13 -4.59 22.30
C SER A 303 -4.99 -3.43 21.75
N ARG A 304 -4.70 -2.95 20.54
CA ARG A 304 -5.45 -1.86 19.88
C ARG A 304 -5.57 -2.11 18.38
N PRO A 305 -6.68 -2.71 17.89
CA PRO A 305 -6.94 -2.85 16.47
C PRO A 305 -6.92 -1.50 15.76
N ALA A 306 -6.18 -1.40 14.65
CA ALA A 306 -5.98 -0.13 13.96
C ALA A 306 -5.68 -0.33 12.46
N THR A 307 -5.88 0.74 11.69
CA THR A 307 -5.36 0.84 10.34
C THR A 307 -4.04 1.60 10.39
N LEU A 308 -2.97 0.97 9.89
CA LEU A 308 -1.62 1.53 9.88
C LEU A 308 -1.24 1.95 8.46
N THR A 309 -0.37 2.94 8.35
CA THR A 309 0.11 3.47 7.07
C THR A 309 1.55 3.04 6.85
N LEU A 310 1.89 2.50 5.68
CA LEU A 310 3.26 2.15 5.34
C LEU A 310 4.09 3.44 5.17
N THR A 311 5.32 3.41 5.68
CA THR A 311 6.27 4.51 5.49
C THR A 311 7.20 4.15 4.33
N ASP A 312 7.14 4.92 3.24
CA ASP A 312 7.97 4.68 2.05
C ASP A 312 7.85 3.22 1.55
N GLY A 313 6.62 2.68 1.56
CA GLY A 313 6.31 1.33 1.11
C GLY A 313 6.86 0.21 2.00
N ARG A 314 7.33 0.53 3.21
CA ARG A 314 7.88 -0.43 4.17
C ARG A 314 7.04 -0.44 5.44
N MET A 315 6.80 -1.64 5.94
CA MET A 315 6.27 -1.95 7.25
C MET A 315 6.50 -3.44 7.48
N SER A 316 7.04 -3.84 8.63
CA SER A 316 7.15 -5.25 8.97
C SER A 316 5.90 -5.74 9.71
N LEU A 317 5.67 -7.06 9.74
CA LEU A 317 4.64 -7.64 10.59
C LEU A 317 4.93 -7.36 12.08
N GLY A 318 6.21 -7.40 12.47
CA GLY A 318 6.64 -7.07 13.82
C GLY A 318 6.32 -5.62 14.20
N GLU A 319 6.63 -4.67 13.32
CA GLU A 319 6.30 -3.24 13.48
C GLU A 319 4.80 -3.03 13.60
N ALA A 320 4.00 -3.62 12.71
CA ALA A 320 2.54 -3.49 12.75
C ALA A 320 1.91 -4.04 14.06
N LEU A 321 2.41 -5.18 14.55
CA LEU A 321 2.00 -5.71 15.84
C LEU A 321 2.49 -4.82 16.99
N GLY A 322 3.72 -4.29 16.91
CA GLY A 322 4.27 -3.36 17.91
C GLY A 322 3.45 -2.08 18.03
N ASP A 323 3.13 -1.43 16.91
CA ASP A 323 2.35 -0.19 16.84
C ASP A 323 0.93 -0.35 17.39
N THR A 324 0.35 -1.55 17.26
CA THR A 324 -0.95 -1.90 17.85
C THR A 324 -0.87 -2.34 19.31
N GLY A 325 0.30 -2.27 19.94
CA GLY A 325 0.51 -2.62 21.34
C GLY A 325 0.69 -4.12 21.59
N GLY A 326 1.04 -4.88 20.56
CA GLY A 326 1.29 -6.32 20.61
C GLY A 326 0.03 -7.18 20.58
N VAL A 327 0.25 -8.49 20.56
CA VAL A 327 -0.80 -9.49 20.75
C VAL A 327 -1.28 -9.48 22.19
N SER A 328 -2.58 -9.61 22.42
CA SER A 328 -3.15 -9.62 23.78
C SER A 328 -2.71 -10.87 24.54
N GLN A 329 -1.96 -10.71 25.63
CA GLN A 329 -1.47 -11.86 26.42
C GLN A 329 -2.59 -12.68 27.09
N TYR A 330 -3.77 -12.09 27.26
CA TYR A 330 -4.90 -12.72 27.96
C TYR A 330 -5.90 -13.34 27.01
N THR A 331 -6.12 -12.73 25.84
CA THR A 331 -7.21 -13.09 24.93
C THR A 331 -6.76 -13.70 23.61
N SER A 332 -5.51 -13.45 23.19
CA SER A 332 -4.99 -13.97 21.93
C SER A 332 -4.52 -15.42 22.04
N ASP A 333 -4.54 -16.11 20.90
CA ASP A 333 -3.69 -17.27 20.68
C ASP A 333 -2.43 -16.81 19.94
N ALA A 334 -1.31 -16.69 20.65
CA ALA A 334 -0.04 -16.25 20.06
C ALA A 334 0.45 -17.16 18.94
N ARG A 335 -0.04 -18.41 18.85
CA ARG A 335 0.30 -19.34 17.75
C ARG A 335 -0.41 -18.99 16.46
N GLN A 336 -1.45 -18.17 16.49
CA GLN A 336 -2.41 -17.98 15.40
C GLN A 336 -2.38 -16.53 14.90
N VAL A 337 -1.22 -16.13 14.34
CA VAL A 337 -1.04 -14.82 13.70
C VAL A 337 -1.07 -15.00 12.19
N PHE A 338 -1.98 -14.31 11.51
CA PHE A 338 -2.19 -14.44 10.08
C PHE A 338 -1.97 -13.13 9.33
N VAL A 339 -1.44 -13.21 8.12
CA VAL A 339 -1.44 -12.12 7.15
C VAL A 339 -2.21 -12.58 5.92
N VAL A 340 -3.33 -11.94 5.64
CA VAL A 340 -4.13 -12.17 4.45
C VAL A 340 -3.72 -11.15 3.39
N ARG A 341 -3.19 -11.65 2.28
CA ARG A 341 -2.70 -10.85 1.14
C ARG A 341 -3.46 -11.22 -0.12
N ARG A 342 -3.72 -10.25 -0.98
CA ARG A 342 -4.28 -10.53 -2.31
C ARG A 342 -3.19 -11.10 -3.23
N GLY A 343 -3.41 -12.31 -3.73
CA GLY A 343 -2.59 -12.96 -4.75
C GLY A 343 -2.77 -12.39 -6.16
N PRO A 344 -1.89 -12.76 -7.11
CA PRO A 344 -1.91 -12.26 -8.49
C PRO A 344 -3.16 -12.65 -9.29
N ASP A 345 -3.84 -13.73 -8.92
CA ASP A 345 -5.11 -14.21 -9.46
C ASP A 345 -6.34 -13.64 -8.71
N ASN A 346 -6.12 -12.61 -7.90
CA ASN A 346 -7.12 -11.99 -7.03
C ASN A 346 -7.67 -12.95 -5.95
N ARG A 347 -7.04 -14.11 -5.73
CA ARG A 347 -7.35 -15.01 -4.62
C ARG A 347 -6.57 -14.63 -3.37
N PRO A 348 -7.15 -14.80 -2.16
CA PRO A 348 -6.43 -14.53 -0.93
C PRO A 348 -5.34 -15.58 -0.69
N ARG A 349 -4.10 -15.14 -0.42
CA ARG A 349 -3.03 -15.95 0.14
C ARG A 349 -2.93 -15.65 1.63
N VAL A 350 -2.80 -16.70 2.43
CA VAL A 350 -2.75 -16.57 3.88
C VAL A 350 -1.37 -16.97 4.36
N TYR A 351 -0.66 -16.04 5.00
CA TYR A 351 0.59 -16.35 5.68
C TYR A 351 0.33 -16.54 7.15
N HIS A 352 0.99 -17.51 7.76
CA HIS A 352 0.81 -17.86 9.16
C HIS A 352 2.14 -17.76 9.92
N LEU A 353 2.13 -17.14 11.09
CA LEU A 353 3.26 -17.05 11.99
C LEU A 353 2.87 -17.68 13.33
N ASP A 354 3.60 -18.72 13.73
CA ASP A 354 3.56 -19.22 15.09
C ASP A 354 4.36 -18.28 16.01
N GLY A 355 3.65 -17.41 16.73
CA GLY A 355 4.19 -16.46 17.71
C GLY A 355 4.40 -17.02 19.11
N SER A 356 4.40 -18.34 19.32
CA SER A 356 4.60 -18.95 20.65
C SER A 356 5.96 -18.68 21.29
N SER A 357 6.95 -18.28 20.48
CA SER A 357 8.30 -17.99 20.95
C SER A 357 8.65 -16.50 20.77
N PRO A 358 9.46 -15.90 21.67
CA PRO A 358 10.00 -14.56 21.43
C PRO A 358 10.81 -14.42 20.15
N ALA A 359 11.43 -15.53 19.67
CA ALA A 359 12.17 -15.55 18.41
C ALA A 359 11.25 -15.34 17.19
N SER A 360 9.97 -15.67 17.29
CA SER A 360 8.98 -15.44 16.25
C SER A 360 8.75 -13.96 15.97
N PHE A 361 9.00 -13.08 16.96
CA PHE A 361 8.95 -11.63 16.76
C PHE A 361 10.09 -11.15 15.84
N ALA A 362 11.28 -11.75 15.95
CA ALA A 362 12.38 -11.47 15.02
C ALA A 362 12.06 -11.92 13.59
N LEU A 363 11.27 -12.99 13.42
CA LEU A 363 10.76 -13.40 12.11
C LEU A 363 9.68 -12.46 11.58
N ALA A 364 8.78 -12.01 12.46
CA ALA A 364 7.76 -11.01 12.13
C ALA A 364 8.39 -9.71 11.61
N ASP A 365 9.49 -9.27 12.22
CA ASP A 365 10.19 -8.05 11.80
C ASP A 365 10.85 -8.19 10.42
N GLN A 366 11.21 -9.41 10.04
CA GLN A 366 11.78 -9.69 8.71
C GLN A 366 10.72 -9.95 7.63
N PHE A 367 9.44 -10.05 7.99
CA PHE A 367 8.35 -10.27 7.04
C PHE A 367 7.72 -8.93 6.61
N PRO A 368 7.99 -8.43 5.38
CA PRO A 368 7.42 -7.18 4.90
C PRO A 368 5.94 -7.32 4.58
N LEU A 369 5.15 -6.39 5.11
CA LEU A 369 3.75 -6.20 4.76
C LEU A 369 3.62 -5.40 3.46
N GLN A 370 2.53 -5.64 2.76
CA GLN A 370 2.17 -4.97 1.52
C GLN A 370 0.91 -4.13 1.71
N ARG A 371 0.69 -3.20 0.78
CA ARG A 371 -0.53 -2.39 0.77
C ARG A 371 -1.76 -3.29 0.71
N ARG A 372 -2.72 -2.98 1.58
CA ARG A 372 -3.99 -3.68 1.77
C ARG A 372 -3.86 -5.10 2.34
N ASP A 373 -2.71 -5.43 2.94
CA ASP A 373 -2.62 -6.62 3.78
C ASP A 373 -3.52 -6.47 5.01
N VAL A 374 -4.11 -7.60 5.41
CA VAL A 374 -4.89 -7.71 6.64
C VAL A 374 -4.13 -8.63 7.59
N VAL A 375 -3.62 -8.06 8.68
CA VAL A 375 -3.07 -8.81 9.80
C VAL A 375 -4.21 -9.18 10.74
N PHE A 376 -4.36 -10.46 11.02
CA PHE A 376 -5.40 -10.98 11.89
C PHE A 376 -4.79 -11.86 12.98
N VAL A 377 -5.09 -11.55 14.24
CA VAL A 377 -4.67 -12.35 15.39
C VAL A 377 -5.88 -13.06 15.98
N ASP A 378 -5.83 -14.38 16.04
CA ASP A 378 -6.96 -15.18 16.50
C ASP A 378 -7.08 -15.20 18.03
N ALA A 379 -8.29 -15.45 18.53
CA ALA A 379 -8.57 -15.57 19.95
C ALA A 379 -8.25 -16.95 20.49
N SER A 380 -7.82 -17.02 21.75
CA SER A 380 -7.64 -18.30 22.44
C SER A 380 -8.95 -19.07 22.52
N SER A 381 -8.88 -20.40 22.45
CA SER A 381 -10.06 -21.28 22.51
C SER A 381 -10.92 -21.04 23.76
N LEU A 382 -10.29 -20.68 24.88
CA LEU A 382 -10.95 -20.35 26.14
C LEU A 382 -11.73 -19.03 26.06
N VAL A 383 -11.19 -18.01 25.37
CA VAL A 383 -11.89 -16.72 25.16
C VAL A 383 -13.05 -16.85 24.19
N ARG A 384 -12.93 -17.71 23.17
CA ARG A 384 -14.07 -18.02 22.30
C ARG A 384 -15.19 -18.68 23.07
N TRP A 385 -14.85 -19.60 23.98
CA TRP A 385 -15.82 -20.25 24.84
C TRP A 385 -16.44 -19.29 25.86
N SER A 386 -15.67 -18.40 26.49
CA SER A 386 -16.21 -17.41 27.43
C SER A 386 -17.17 -16.43 26.75
N ARG A 387 -16.95 -16.07 25.48
CA ARG A 387 -17.93 -15.31 24.67
C ARG A 387 -19.25 -16.06 24.55
N VAL A 388 -19.21 -17.35 24.19
CA VAL A 388 -20.41 -18.20 24.10
C VAL A 388 -21.13 -18.27 25.44
N VAL A 389 -20.41 -18.47 26.54
CA VAL A 389 -21.00 -18.52 27.89
C VAL A 389 -21.65 -17.18 28.26
N ASN A 390 -21.00 -16.05 27.96
CA ASN A 390 -21.56 -14.72 28.22
C ASN A 390 -22.79 -14.40 27.38
N LEU A 391 -22.93 -14.98 26.18
CA LEU A 391 -24.17 -14.89 25.40
C LEU A 391 -25.29 -15.82 25.94
N LEU A 392 -24.93 -16.88 26.67
CA LEU A 392 -25.87 -17.85 27.24
C LEU A 392 -26.34 -17.48 28.65
N ILE A 393 -25.62 -16.62 29.38
CA ILE A 393 -26.09 -16.05 30.64
C ILE A 393 -27.17 -15.01 30.29
N PRO A 394 -28.46 -15.31 30.50
CA PRO A 394 -29.49 -14.32 30.25
C PRO A 394 -29.31 -13.18 31.26
N SER A 395 -29.53 -11.94 30.83
CA SER A 395 -29.59 -10.76 31.70
C SER A 395 -30.62 -10.85 32.84
N SER A 396 -31.37 -11.95 32.93
CA SER A 396 -32.34 -12.27 33.99
C SER A 396 -31.73 -12.40 35.38
N ALA A 397 -30.40 -12.53 35.53
CA ALA A 397 -29.75 -12.47 36.84
C ALA A 397 -29.81 -11.08 37.51
N GLN A 398 -30.07 -10.00 36.74
CA GLN A 398 -30.34 -8.67 37.31
C GLN A 398 -31.81 -8.46 37.70
N GLY A 399 -32.75 -9.28 37.19
CA GLY A 399 -34.18 -9.19 37.54
C GLY A 399 -34.59 -9.98 38.79
N ALA A 400 -33.76 -10.90 39.27
CA ALA A 400 -34.11 -11.76 40.40
C ALA A 400 -33.89 -11.13 41.78
N LEU A 401 -33.16 -10.00 41.87
CA LEU A 401 -32.93 -9.29 43.14
C LEU A 401 -33.96 -8.19 43.43
N THR A 402 -34.80 -7.80 42.45
CA THR A 402 -35.89 -6.83 42.67
C THR A 402 -37.22 -7.49 43.05
N ALA A 403 -37.39 -8.79 42.78
CA ALA A 403 -38.63 -9.51 43.10
C ALA A 403 -38.79 -9.89 44.59
N ARG A 404 -37.76 -9.67 45.44
CA ARG A 404 -37.84 -9.97 46.88
C ARG A 404 -38.08 -8.74 47.76
N ALA A 405 -38.22 -7.55 47.16
CA ALA A 405 -38.52 -6.30 47.86
C ALA A 405 -39.99 -5.87 47.73
N ILE A 406 -40.84 -6.64 47.03
CA ILE A 406 -42.26 -6.31 46.86
C ILE A 406 -43.10 -7.57 47.04
N SER A 407 -43.46 -7.86 48.28
CA SER A 407 -44.69 -8.60 48.62
C SER A 407 -45.15 -8.14 50.02
N PRO A 408 -46.47 -8.12 50.26
CA PRO A 408 -47.23 -7.02 50.88
C PRO A 408 -47.09 -6.86 52.39
#